data_AF-A0A545UAG7-F1
#
_entry.id   AF-A0A545UAG7-F1
#
_cell.length_a   1.000
_cell.length_b   1.000
_cell.length_c   1.000
_cell.angle_alpha   90.00
_cell.angle_beta   90.00
_cell.angle_gamma   90.00
#
_symmetry.space_group_name_H-M   'P 1'
#
loop_
_entity.id
_entity.type
_entity.pdbx_description
1 polymer ?
#
loop_
_entity_poly.entity_id
_entity_poly.type
_entity_poly.pdbx_seq_one_letter_code
_entity_poly.pdbx_strand_id
1 'polypeptide(L)'
;MLKLEDFFGFMIDDERSDIQPLLETLGIEKEIESTKVVKTLIKNNGRQAPIINVARRQQVLKYIRPLLNEDMIDYEPNYYTKEINTSSNHDRRYGAEDRLLEFALVIASTKSKKVMADEPKILTVKQLREAAFLESRFDRCWEILSQETHHIVSAFRKSKK
;
A
#
# COMPACT_ATOMS: atom_id res chain seq x y z
N MET A 1 10.25 9.52 -9.82
CA MET A 1 10.20 9.08 -8.41
C MET A 1 8.90 9.61 -7.87
N LEU A 2 8.09 8.74 -7.29
CA LEU A 2 6.79 9.10 -6.72
C LEU A 2 6.99 10.06 -5.54
N LYS A 3 6.13 11.05 -5.44
CA LYS A 3 6.09 12.05 -4.38
C LYS A 3 4.79 11.94 -3.61
N LEU A 4 4.74 12.54 -2.42
CA LEU A 4 3.53 12.56 -1.60
C LEU A 4 2.35 13.18 -2.36
N GLU A 5 2.59 14.25 -3.13
CA GLU A 5 1.54 14.97 -3.87
C GLU A 5 0.85 14.10 -4.93
N ASP A 6 1.51 13.04 -5.41
CA ASP A 6 0.92 12.11 -6.39
C ASP A 6 -0.25 11.31 -5.78
N PHE A 7 -0.36 11.25 -4.44
CA PHE A 7 -1.48 10.63 -3.73
C PHE A 7 -2.65 11.58 -3.49
N PHE A 8 -2.49 12.88 -3.73
CA PHE A 8 -3.57 13.83 -3.54
C PHE A 8 -4.68 13.60 -4.57
N GLY A 9 -5.90 13.31 -4.09
CA GLY A 9 -7.03 12.99 -4.96
C GLY A 9 -6.95 11.59 -5.61
N PHE A 10 -5.98 10.76 -5.21
CA PHE A 10 -5.89 9.38 -5.67
C PHE A 10 -7.10 8.58 -5.20
N MET A 11 -7.81 7.99 -6.15
CA MET A 11 -9.01 7.19 -5.89
C MET A 11 -8.64 5.72 -5.81
N ILE A 12 -8.79 5.14 -4.62
CA ILE A 12 -8.69 3.70 -4.41
C ILE A 12 -10.07 3.10 -4.62
N ASP A 13 -10.18 2.17 -5.56
CA ASP A 13 -11.42 1.42 -5.79
C ASP A 13 -11.76 0.60 -4.54
N ASP A 14 -12.95 0.83 -3.99
CA ASP A 14 -13.39 0.22 -2.74
C ASP A 14 -13.60 -1.30 -2.86
N GLU A 15 -13.86 -1.82 -4.06
CA GLU A 15 -14.26 -3.21 -4.28
C GLU A 15 -13.11 -4.12 -4.72
N ARG A 16 -12.05 -3.57 -5.29
CA ARG A 16 -10.96 -4.36 -5.89
C ARG A 16 -9.76 -4.44 -4.96
N SER A 17 -9.22 -5.64 -4.80
CA SER A 17 -7.92 -5.87 -4.15
C SER A 17 -6.78 -6.08 -5.14
N ASP A 18 -7.06 -6.11 -6.44
CA ASP A 18 -6.03 -6.27 -7.46
C ASP A 18 -5.05 -5.10 -7.41
N ILE A 19 -3.76 -5.44 -7.37
CA ILE A 19 -2.69 -4.47 -7.33
C ILE A 19 -2.48 -3.81 -8.69
N GLN A 20 -2.69 -4.52 -9.79
CA GLN A 20 -2.30 -4.02 -11.13
C GLN A 20 -2.97 -2.68 -11.48
N PRO A 21 -4.31 -2.54 -11.35
CA PRO A 21 -4.98 -1.27 -11.66
C PRO A 21 -4.50 -0.11 -10.78
N LEU A 22 -4.12 -0.39 -9.53
CA LEU A 22 -3.58 0.63 -8.62
C LEU A 22 -2.20 1.12 -9.07
N LEU A 23 -1.34 0.22 -9.55
CA LEU A 23 -0.02 0.59 -10.08
C LEU A 23 -0.11 1.34 -11.40
N GLU A 24 -1.06 0.97 -12.25
CA GLU A 24 -1.34 1.66 -13.51
C GLU A 24 -1.82 3.09 -13.24
N THR A 25 -2.75 3.26 -12.28
CA THR A 25 -3.30 4.57 -11.93
C THR A 25 -2.24 5.49 -11.32
N LEU A 26 -1.32 4.96 -10.50
CA LEU A 26 -0.17 5.72 -9.97
C LEU A 26 0.98 5.87 -10.99
N GLY A 27 0.89 5.25 -12.17
CA GLY A 27 1.93 5.31 -13.18
C GLY A 27 3.25 4.64 -12.78
N ILE A 28 3.25 3.71 -11.80
CA ILE A 28 4.44 3.03 -11.28
C ILE A 28 4.56 1.56 -11.72
N GLU A 29 3.59 1.07 -12.50
CA GLU A 29 3.56 -0.32 -12.95
C GLU A 29 4.87 -0.74 -13.61
N LYS A 30 5.38 0.07 -14.55
CA LYS A 30 6.60 -0.23 -15.30
C LYS A 30 7.82 -0.29 -14.39
N GLU A 31 7.93 0.62 -13.43
CA GLU A 31 9.00 0.69 -12.45
C GLU A 31 9.02 -0.59 -11.61
N ILE A 32 7.86 -1.02 -11.11
CA ILE A 32 7.72 -2.22 -10.30
C ILE A 32 8.00 -3.48 -11.12
N GLU A 33 7.45 -3.58 -12.33
CA GLU A 33 7.70 -4.70 -13.25
C GLU A 33 9.15 -4.72 -13.75
N SER A 34 9.84 -3.57 -13.74
CA SER A 34 11.24 -3.49 -14.17
C SER A 34 12.22 -4.09 -13.16
N THR A 35 11.81 -4.27 -11.91
CA THR A 35 12.67 -4.76 -10.82
C THR A 35 13.18 -6.17 -11.10
N LYS A 36 14.45 -6.43 -10.74
CA LYS A 36 15.10 -7.75 -10.95
C LYS A 36 14.28 -8.90 -10.36
N VAL A 37 13.69 -8.69 -9.18
CA VAL A 37 12.88 -9.69 -8.47
C VAL A 37 11.63 -10.06 -9.28
N VAL A 38 10.84 -9.07 -9.69
CA VAL A 38 9.59 -9.30 -10.43
C VAL A 38 9.88 -9.89 -11.81
N LYS A 39 10.86 -9.33 -12.56
CA LYS A 39 11.28 -9.86 -13.87
C LYS A 39 11.67 -11.34 -13.81
N THR A 40 12.49 -11.70 -12.83
CA THR A 40 12.97 -13.08 -12.68
C THR A 40 11.82 -14.03 -12.35
N LEU A 41 10.89 -13.61 -11.50
CA LEU A 41 9.73 -14.42 -11.15
C LEU A 41 8.76 -14.58 -12.32
N ILE A 42 8.51 -13.52 -13.11
CA ILE A 42 7.69 -13.60 -14.33
C ILE A 42 8.31 -14.59 -15.31
N LYS A 43 9.62 -14.46 -15.59
CA LYS A 43 10.33 -15.35 -16.53
C LYS A 43 10.22 -16.82 -16.13
N ASN A 44 10.29 -17.12 -14.83
CA ASN A 44 10.39 -18.49 -14.34
C ASN A 44 9.04 -19.15 -14.01
N ASN A 45 7.95 -18.38 -13.88
CA ASN A 45 6.68 -18.90 -13.36
C ASN A 45 5.45 -18.41 -14.14
N GLY A 46 5.60 -17.51 -15.12
CA GLY A 46 4.50 -16.93 -15.90
C GLY A 46 3.79 -15.78 -15.18
N ARG A 47 3.39 -14.73 -15.90
CA ARG A 47 2.97 -13.42 -15.36
C ARG A 47 1.81 -13.48 -14.33
N GLN A 48 0.96 -14.51 -14.41
CA GLN A 48 -0.23 -14.66 -13.57
C GLN A 48 0.00 -15.49 -12.30
N ALA A 49 1.23 -15.95 -12.03
CA ALA A 49 1.51 -16.74 -10.84
C ALA A 49 1.27 -15.94 -9.55
N PRO A 50 0.59 -16.49 -8.52
CA PRO A 50 0.31 -15.78 -7.26
C PRO A 50 1.55 -15.18 -6.58
N ILE A 51 2.70 -15.85 -6.69
CA ILE A 51 3.97 -15.38 -6.13
C ILE A 51 4.44 -14.04 -6.73
N ILE A 52 4.03 -13.73 -7.96
CA ILE A 52 4.38 -12.47 -8.63
C ILE A 52 3.60 -11.33 -8.01
N ASN A 53 2.33 -11.54 -7.64
CA ASN A 53 1.54 -10.53 -6.93
C ASN A 53 2.13 -10.22 -5.56
N VAL A 54 2.62 -11.24 -4.84
CA VAL A 54 3.38 -11.04 -3.60
C VAL A 54 4.63 -10.22 -3.85
N ALA A 55 5.42 -10.56 -4.88
CA ALA A 55 6.64 -9.82 -5.21
C ALA A 55 6.35 -8.36 -5.61
N ARG A 56 5.30 -8.11 -6.40
CA ARG A 56 4.86 -6.75 -6.76
C ARG A 56 4.53 -5.93 -5.51
N ARG A 57 3.69 -6.47 -4.61
CA ARG A 57 3.35 -5.83 -3.32
C ARG A 57 4.59 -5.49 -2.49
N GLN A 58 5.51 -6.43 -2.37
CA GLN A 58 6.79 -6.22 -1.67
C GLN A 58 7.63 -5.11 -2.31
N GLN A 59 7.72 -5.05 -3.64
CA GLN A 59 8.45 -3.99 -4.33
C GLN A 59 7.76 -2.63 -4.16
N VAL A 60 6.43 -2.59 -4.18
CA VAL A 60 5.65 -1.37 -3.99
C VAL A 60 5.86 -0.80 -2.59
N LEU A 61 5.76 -1.62 -1.53
CA LEU A 61 6.05 -1.15 -0.17
C LEU A 61 7.49 -0.62 -0.03
N LYS A 62 8.47 -1.28 -0.66
CA LYS A 62 9.86 -0.79 -0.69
C LYS A 62 9.99 0.52 -1.45
N TYR A 63 9.23 0.70 -2.53
CA TYR A 63 9.25 1.89 -3.36
C TYR A 63 8.67 3.11 -2.63
N ILE A 64 7.57 2.93 -1.90
CA ILE A 64 6.94 4.01 -1.11
C ILE A 64 7.51 4.15 0.31
N ARG A 65 8.49 3.31 0.71
CA ARG A 65 9.10 3.33 2.04
C ARG A 65 9.57 4.72 2.48
N PRO A 66 10.22 5.55 1.63
CA PRO A 66 10.62 6.90 2.04
C PRO A 66 9.42 7.72 2.51
N LEU A 67 8.33 7.71 1.74
CA LEU A 67 7.10 8.45 2.05
C LEU A 67 6.42 7.94 3.33
N LEU A 68 6.42 6.62 3.54
CA LEU A 68 5.86 6.01 4.77
C LEU A 68 6.65 6.33 6.03
N ASN A 69 7.91 6.78 5.90
CA ASN A 69 8.77 7.11 7.01
C ASN A 69 8.92 8.63 7.23
N GLU A 70 8.30 9.46 6.41
CA GLU A 70 8.26 10.91 6.61
C GLU A 70 7.38 11.28 7.81
N ASP A 71 7.65 12.43 8.42
CA ASP A 71 6.76 12.99 9.43
C ASP A 71 5.40 13.31 8.80
N MET A 72 4.34 12.83 9.42
CA MET A 72 2.96 13.05 8.98
C MET A 72 2.26 14.00 9.94
N ILE A 73 1.26 14.70 9.42
CA ILE A 73 0.37 15.52 10.25
C ILE A 73 -0.40 14.60 11.21
N ASP A 74 -0.65 15.08 12.42
CA ASP A 74 -1.45 14.36 13.42
C ASP A 74 -2.83 14.00 12.86
N TYR A 75 -3.41 12.89 13.34
CA TYR A 75 -4.73 12.48 12.90
C TYR A 75 -5.79 13.52 13.26
N GLU A 76 -6.46 14.07 12.25
CA GLU A 76 -7.60 14.98 12.41
C GLU A 76 -8.95 14.25 12.20
N PRO A 77 -9.73 14.00 13.27
CA PRO A 77 -10.99 13.25 13.17
C PRO A 77 -12.04 13.90 12.27
N ASN A 78 -12.03 15.23 12.19
CA ASN A 78 -13.04 16.02 11.49
C ASN A 78 -12.61 16.45 10.08
N TYR A 79 -11.48 15.96 9.58
CA TYR A 79 -10.91 16.40 8.29
C TYR A 79 -11.91 16.30 7.13
N TYR A 80 -12.60 15.17 7.00
CA TYR A 80 -13.61 14.94 5.96
C TYR A 80 -14.99 15.52 6.25
N THR A 81 -15.18 16.14 7.42
CA THR A 81 -16.45 16.78 7.81
C THR A 81 -16.44 18.29 7.60
N LYS A 82 -15.28 18.87 7.28
CA LYS A 82 -15.13 20.29 6.94
C LYS A 82 -15.77 20.58 5.59
N GLU A 83 -16.35 21.78 5.45
CA GLU A 83 -16.97 22.25 4.21
C GLU A 83 -15.96 22.32 3.04
N ILE A 84 -14.71 22.68 3.33
CA ILE A 84 -13.61 22.70 2.36
C ILE A 84 -12.37 22.05 2.99
N ASN A 85 -11.85 21.00 2.34
CA ASN A 85 -10.66 20.25 2.74
C ASN A 85 -9.60 20.18 1.63
N THR A 86 -9.59 21.15 0.72
CA THR A 86 -8.64 21.23 -0.41
C THR A 86 -8.04 22.63 -0.60
N SER A 87 -8.47 23.59 0.23
CA SER A 87 -8.17 25.02 0.12
C SER A 87 -6.77 25.39 0.58
N SER A 88 -6.22 24.70 1.58
CA SER A 88 -4.89 24.99 2.09
C SER A 88 -3.85 23.94 1.72
N ASN A 89 -2.57 24.32 1.72
CA ASN A 89 -1.47 23.36 1.57
C ASN A 89 -1.46 22.31 2.70
N HIS A 90 -1.91 22.69 3.89
CA HIS A 90 -2.07 21.76 5.01
C HIS A 90 -3.11 20.70 4.70
N ASP A 91 -4.29 21.10 4.19
CA ASP A 91 -5.33 20.14 3.85
C ASP A 91 -4.87 19.20 2.74
N ARG A 92 -4.27 19.76 1.66
CA ARG A 92 -3.76 18.96 0.55
C ARG A 92 -2.72 17.93 1.01
N ARG A 93 -1.82 18.33 1.90
CA ARG A 93 -0.84 17.42 2.50
C ARG A 93 -1.53 16.34 3.33
N TYR A 94 -2.45 16.71 4.22
CA TYR A 94 -3.18 15.72 5.02
C TYR A 94 -3.90 14.70 4.13
N GLY A 95 -4.64 15.17 3.12
CA GLY A 95 -5.35 14.31 2.18
C GLY A 95 -4.41 13.39 1.39
N ALA A 96 -3.24 13.89 0.98
CA ALA A 96 -2.22 13.08 0.32
C ALA A 96 -1.63 12.00 1.26
N GLU A 97 -1.31 12.36 2.50
CA GLU A 97 -0.85 11.41 3.53
C GLU A 97 -1.91 10.34 3.81
N ASP A 98 -3.18 10.73 3.89
CA ASP A 98 -4.29 9.83 4.16
C ASP A 98 -4.46 8.79 3.04
N ARG A 99 -4.40 9.23 1.78
CA ARG A 99 -4.44 8.35 0.61
C ARG A 99 -3.20 7.47 0.47
N LEU A 100 -2.01 7.96 0.83
CA LEU A 100 -0.80 7.15 0.88
C LEU A 100 -0.94 6.01 1.90
N LEU A 101 -1.45 6.30 3.10
CA LEU A 101 -1.65 5.31 4.16
C LEU A 101 -2.72 4.28 3.77
N GLU A 102 -3.83 4.73 3.20
CA GLU A 102 -4.90 3.86 2.68
C GLU A 102 -4.37 2.94 1.56
N PHE A 103 -3.59 3.48 0.63
CA PHE A 103 -2.91 2.71 -0.41
C PHE A 103 -1.99 1.66 0.21
N ALA A 104 -1.12 2.05 1.15
CA ALA A 104 -0.20 1.13 1.80
C ALA A 104 -0.93 -0.01 2.52
N LEU A 105 -2.07 0.25 3.15
CA LEU A 105 -2.90 -0.77 3.78
C LEU A 105 -3.55 -1.73 2.76
N VAL A 106 -4.04 -1.25 1.62
CA VAL A 106 -4.52 -2.11 0.53
C VAL A 106 -3.40 -2.98 -0.03
N ILE A 107 -2.20 -2.42 -0.17
CA ILE A 107 -1.02 -3.16 -0.62
C ILE A 107 -0.64 -4.25 0.38
N ALA A 108 -0.61 -3.92 1.67
CA ALA A 108 -0.19 -4.81 2.75
C ALA A 108 -1.20 -5.90 3.06
N SER A 109 -2.47 -5.54 3.25
CA SER A 109 -3.55 -6.47 3.63
C SER A 109 -3.95 -7.44 2.52
N THR A 110 -3.63 -7.11 1.27
CA THR A 110 -4.10 -7.83 0.07
C THR A 110 -5.62 -7.82 -0.10
N LYS A 111 -6.32 -6.96 0.65
CA LYS A 111 -7.78 -6.84 0.69
C LYS A 111 -8.22 -5.52 0.09
N SER A 112 -9.46 -5.47 -0.38
CA SER A 112 -10.06 -4.23 -0.84
C SER A 112 -10.42 -3.36 0.36
N LYS A 113 -10.58 -2.06 0.13
CA LYS A 113 -10.92 -1.13 1.19
C LYS A 113 -12.24 -1.43 1.88
N LYS A 114 -13.25 -1.91 1.12
CA LYS A 114 -14.53 -2.36 1.69
C LYS A 114 -14.32 -3.50 2.71
N VAL A 115 -13.52 -4.50 2.35
CA VAL A 115 -13.22 -5.62 3.26
C VAL A 115 -12.46 -5.15 4.49
N MET A 116 -11.50 -4.22 4.33
CA MET A 116 -10.78 -3.65 5.47
C MET A 116 -11.68 -2.88 6.44
N ALA A 117 -12.73 -2.21 5.94
CA ALA A 117 -13.69 -1.51 6.80
C ALA A 117 -14.50 -2.46 7.68
N ASP A 118 -14.79 -3.68 7.18
CA ASP A 118 -15.57 -4.70 7.89
C ASP A 118 -14.71 -5.61 8.79
N GLU A 119 -13.38 -5.55 8.68
CA GLU A 119 -12.47 -6.46 9.37
C GLU A 119 -11.72 -5.77 10.53
N PRO A 120 -12.16 -5.95 11.79
CA PRO A 120 -11.62 -5.20 12.94
C PRO A 120 -10.17 -5.54 13.30
N LYS A 121 -9.60 -6.59 12.70
CA LYS A 121 -8.21 -7.01 12.91
C LYS A 121 -7.23 -6.23 12.03
N ILE A 122 -7.71 -5.55 10.99
CA ILE A 122 -6.85 -4.77 10.10
C ILE A 122 -6.65 -3.39 10.70
N LEU A 123 -5.39 -2.95 10.69
CA LEU A 123 -5.00 -1.64 11.14
C LEU A 123 -5.72 -0.55 10.33
N THR A 124 -6.36 0.39 11.01
CA THR A 124 -6.98 1.55 10.37
C THR A 124 -5.94 2.59 9.95
N VAL A 125 -6.29 3.50 9.03
CA VAL A 125 -5.42 4.62 8.64
C VAL A 125 -5.02 5.48 9.84
N LYS A 126 -5.95 5.72 10.76
CA LYS A 126 -5.67 6.41 12.04
C LYS A 126 -4.55 5.71 12.81
N GLN A 127 -4.72 4.40 13.07
CA GLN A 127 -3.74 3.64 13.85
C GLN A 127 -2.39 3.57 13.14
N LEU A 128 -2.37 3.45 11.80
CA LEU A 128 -1.12 3.45 11.04
C LEU A 128 -0.43 4.83 11.07
N ARG A 129 -1.19 5.92 11.00
CA ARG A 129 -0.67 7.29 11.13
C ARG A 129 -0.01 7.49 12.50
N GLU A 130 -0.68 7.06 13.56
CA GLU A 130 -0.22 7.15 14.96
C GLU A 130 0.89 6.15 15.30
N ALA A 131 1.05 5.06 14.53
CA ALA A 131 2.02 3.99 14.81
C ALA A 131 3.49 4.44 14.77
N ALA A 132 3.79 5.57 14.13
CA ALA A 132 5.14 6.11 14.00
C ALA A 132 5.88 6.31 15.35
N PHE A 133 5.15 6.34 16.47
CA PHE A 133 5.73 6.48 17.80
C PHE A 133 6.46 5.22 18.33
N LEU A 134 6.05 4.02 17.91
CA LEU A 134 6.62 2.75 18.41
C LEU A 134 7.47 2.02 17.36
N GLU A 135 7.02 2.03 16.10
CA GLU A 135 7.63 1.32 14.97
C GLU A 135 7.38 2.10 13.68
N SER A 136 8.19 1.92 12.63
CA SER A 136 7.93 2.63 11.38
C SER A 136 6.65 2.12 10.71
N ARG A 137 5.90 3.02 10.04
CA ARG A 137 4.68 2.65 9.30
C ARG A 137 4.98 1.62 8.22
N PHE A 138 6.18 1.70 7.63
CA PHE A 138 6.69 0.68 6.71
C PHE A 138 6.78 -0.69 7.38
N ASP A 139 7.37 -0.80 8.57
CA ASP A 139 7.56 -2.09 9.26
C ASP A 139 6.21 -2.73 9.58
N ARG A 140 5.21 -1.94 10.00
CA ARG A 140 3.84 -2.40 10.21
C ARG A 140 3.19 -2.92 8.92
N CYS A 141 3.29 -2.18 7.83
CA CYS A 141 2.78 -2.65 6.53
C CYS A 141 3.51 -3.93 6.07
N TRP A 142 4.82 -4.02 6.33
CA TRP A 142 5.62 -5.18 5.96
C TRP A 142 5.25 -6.42 6.76
N GLU A 143 4.98 -6.28 8.05
CA GLU A 143 4.49 -7.35 8.92
C GLU A 143 3.15 -7.89 8.43
N ILE A 144 2.17 -7.00 8.19
CA ILE A 144 0.84 -7.36 7.66
C ILE A 144 1.00 -8.13 6.34
N LEU A 145 1.78 -7.59 5.39
CA LEU A 145 2.00 -8.26 4.11
C LEU A 145 2.63 -9.64 4.28
N SER A 146 3.57 -9.78 5.20
CA SER A 146 4.25 -11.04 5.47
C SER A 146 3.29 -12.09 6.03
N GLN A 147 2.40 -11.69 6.95
CA GLN A 147 1.37 -12.57 7.50
C GLN A 147 0.37 -13.01 6.43
N GLU A 148 -0.18 -12.07 5.67
CA GLU A 148 -1.18 -12.33 4.63
C GLU A 148 -0.63 -13.20 3.50
N THR A 149 0.65 -13.05 3.14
CA THR A 149 1.26 -13.76 1.99
C THR A 149 2.08 -15.00 2.35
N HIS A 150 2.26 -15.31 3.65
CA HIS A 150 3.10 -16.42 4.11
C HIS A 150 2.71 -17.77 3.49
N HIS A 151 1.41 -18.03 3.36
CA HIS A 151 0.89 -19.26 2.79
C HIS A 151 1.26 -19.42 1.30
N ILE A 152 1.20 -18.34 0.52
CA ILE A 152 1.58 -18.31 -0.90
C ILE A 152 3.08 -18.59 -1.06
N VAL A 153 3.91 -17.89 -0.27
CA VAL A 153 5.37 -18.06 -0.30
C VAL A 153 5.76 -19.48 0.10
N SER A 154 5.10 -20.03 1.12
CA SER A 154 5.34 -21.40 1.59
C SER A 154 4.95 -22.44 0.55
N ALA A 155 3.79 -22.30 -0.08
CA ALA A 155 3.34 -23.19 -1.16
C ALA A 155 4.31 -23.13 -2.35
N PHE A 156 4.73 -21.94 -2.76
CA PHE A 156 5.70 -21.75 -3.83
C PHE A 156 7.04 -22.43 -3.54
N ARG A 157 7.58 -22.26 -2.32
CA ARG A 157 8.84 -22.91 -1.90
C ARG A 157 8.75 -24.44 -1.91
N LYS A 158 7.60 -25.00 -1.53
CA LYS A 158 7.37 -26.45 -1.58
C LYS A 158 7.32 -26.97 -3.02
N SER A 159 6.69 -26.24 -3.94
CA SER A 159 6.60 -26.64 -5.36
C SER A 159 7.93 -26.60 -6.13
N LYS A 160 8.95 -25.95 -5.57
CA LYS A 160 10.31 -25.84 -6.14
C LYS A 160 11.28 -26.90 -5.62
N LYS A 161 10.89 -27.65 -4.58
CA LYS A 161 11.65 -28.79 -4.05
C LYS A 161 11.23 -30.05 -4.79
#